data_AF-R5EQH0-F1
#
_entry.id   AF-R5EQH0-F1
#
_cell.length_a   1.000
_cell.length_b   1.000
_cell.length_c   1.000
_cell.angle_alpha   90.00
_cell.angle_beta   90.00
_cell.angle_gamma   90.00
#
_symmetry.space_group_name_H-M   'P 1'
#
loop_
_entity.id
_entity.type
_entity.pdbx_description
1 polymer ?
#
loop_
_entity_poly.entity_id
_entity_poly.type
_entity_poly.pdbx_seq_one_letter_code
_entity_poly.pdbx_strand_id
1 'polypeptide(L)'
;MGVLAMSVFSTFRGKELEDDPEFQKRMQDPHFREMIENSTKTTLDEKLPFSAKLSVAIFLSSLVFIVFLAVFPEIRTVGEGTKPISMGIVIQMVMLAFGALMLIFCKVPVAKVPNGVVFKSGMVACIAIFCIAWMSNTYFQHAMPEFKVAITDMVNTYPWTFGFALFAVSVDVNSQAATAKILISVALALGLPASVLIGLMPATYAYFFIPNYPSDIATVNFDPTGTTKIGKFYFNHSFMFPGLVGVITACAVGLALGQILL
;
A
#
# COMPACT_ATOMS: atom_id res chain seq x y z
N MET A 1 -4.85 3.98 -16.04
CA MET A 1 -4.83 5.43 -16.32
C MET A 1 -4.34 6.26 -15.14
N GLY A 2 -4.92 6.12 -13.93
CA GLY A 2 -4.45 6.88 -12.76
C GLY A 2 -2.95 6.72 -12.46
N VAL A 3 -2.44 5.49 -12.46
CA VAL A 3 -0.99 5.22 -12.27
C VAL A 3 -0.14 5.93 -13.32
N LEU A 4 -0.55 5.92 -14.59
CA LEU A 4 0.18 6.60 -15.66
C LEU A 4 0.21 8.11 -15.44
N ALA A 5 -0.93 8.72 -15.12
CA ALA A 5 -1.01 10.16 -14.84
C ALA A 5 -0.17 10.55 -13.61
N MET A 6 -0.23 9.75 -12.54
CA MET A 6 0.59 9.92 -11.36
C MET A 6 2.09 9.81 -11.67
N SER A 7 2.50 8.82 -12.47
CA SER A 7 3.90 8.63 -12.87
C SER A 7 4.41 9.81 -13.69
N VAL A 8 3.66 10.22 -14.73
CA VAL A 8 4.02 11.37 -15.57
C VAL A 8 4.14 12.63 -14.72
N PHE A 9 3.16 12.91 -13.86
CA PHE A 9 3.23 14.04 -12.93
C PHE A 9 4.47 13.97 -12.02
N SER A 10 4.79 12.79 -11.51
CA SER A 10 5.94 12.61 -10.61
C SER A 10 7.28 12.79 -11.31
N THR A 11 7.39 12.44 -12.59
CA THR A 11 8.62 12.68 -13.40
C THR A 11 8.95 14.16 -13.53
N PHE A 12 7.95 15.03 -13.60
CA PHE A 12 8.15 16.48 -13.74
C PHE A 12 8.07 17.23 -12.40
N ARG A 13 7.99 16.51 -11.27
CA ARG A 13 7.82 17.11 -9.96
C ARG A 13 9.13 17.13 -9.19
N GLY A 14 9.46 18.31 -8.66
CA GLY A 14 10.63 18.51 -7.82
C GLY A 14 11.78 19.08 -8.62
N LYS A 15 12.97 19.04 -8.03
CA LYS A 15 14.22 19.44 -8.68
C LYS A 15 15.12 18.22 -8.72
N GLU A 16 16.01 18.18 -9.71
CA GLU A 16 17.13 17.25 -9.65
C GLU A 16 17.99 17.55 -8.42
N LEU A 17 18.64 16.52 -7.86
CA LEU A 17 19.40 16.65 -6.63
C LEU A 17 20.53 17.70 -6.73
N GLU A 18 21.10 17.87 -7.92
CA GLU A 18 22.11 18.91 -8.20
C GLU A 18 21.56 20.34 -8.05
N ASP A 19 20.26 20.53 -8.32
CA ASP A 19 19.58 21.82 -8.29
C ASP A 19 18.76 22.07 -7.01
N ASP A 20 18.62 21.05 -6.14
CA ASP A 20 17.88 21.16 -4.88
C ASP A 20 18.73 21.86 -3.80
N PRO A 21 18.37 23.10 -3.40
CA PRO A 21 19.16 23.86 -2.41
C PRO A 21 19.18 23.22 -1.03
N GLU A 22 18.13 22.50 -0.63
CA GLU A 22 18.07 21.82 0.67
C GLU A 22 18.99 20.61 0.68
N PHE A 23 18.99 19.83 -0.40
CA PHE A 23 19.92 18.71 -0.56
C PHE A 23 21.38 19.19 -0.64
N GLN A 24 21.66 20.19 -1.47
CA GLN A 24 23.00 20.78 -1.58
C GLN A 24 23.51 21.34 -0.25
N LYS A 25 22.62 21.94 0.56
CA LYS A 25 22.97 22.38 1.92
C LYS A 25 23.34 21.20 2.83
N ARG A 26 22.65 20.07 2.74
CA ARG A 26 23.00 18.85 3.51
C ARG A 26 24.33 18.26 3.05
N MET A 27 24.63 18.31 1.76
CA MET A 27 25.92 17.88 1.19
C MET A 27 27.12 18.73 1.64
N GLN A 28 26.90 19.86 2.33
CA GLN A 28 27.98 20.63 2.98
C GLN A 28 28.49 19.94 4.26
N ASP A 29 27.68 19.07 4.88
CA ASP A 29 28.12 18.24 6.01
C ASP A 29 29.02 17.09 5.48
N PRO A 30 30.31 17.05 5.87
CA PRO A 30 31.23 16.02 5.41
C PRO A 30 30.76 14.59 5.71
N HIS A 31 30.08 14.38 6.85
CA HIS A 31 29.63 13.04 7.23
C HIS A 31 28.45 12.57 6.37
N PHE A 32 27.48 13.46 6.13
CA PHE A 32 26.36 13.19 5.24
C PHE A 32 26.81 12.96 3.80
N ARG A 33 27.74 13.79 3.33
CA ARG A 33 28.33 13.67 1.99
C ARG A 33 29.03 12.33 1.81
N GLU A 34 29.88 11.95 2.77
CA GLU A 34 30.56 10.65 2.75
C GLU A 34 29.55 9.49 2.74
N MET A 35 28.48 9.58 3.55
CA MET A 35 27.42 8.58 3.56
C MET A 35 26.73 8.45 2.20
N ILE A 36 26.37 9.56 1.55
CA ILE A 36 25.68 9.55 0.24
C ILE A 36 26.62 9.09 -0.87
N GLU A 37 27.83 9.65 -0.97
CA GLU A 37 28.80 9.27 -2.02
C GLU A 37 29.21 7.80 -1.91
N ASN A 38 29.38 7.28 -0.68
CA ASN A 38 29.69 5.86 -0.42
C ASN A 38 28.46 4.94 -0.40
N SER A 39 27.22 5.47 -0.34
CA SER A 39 26.00 4.67 -0.48
C SER A 39 25.87 4.08 -1.88
N THR A 40 26.54 4.70 -2.85
CA THR A 40 26.66 4.27 -4.24
C THR A 40 27.67 3.12 -4.42
N LYS A 41 27.70 2.15 -3.51
CA LYS A 41 28.22 0.83 -3.87
C LYS A 41 27.25 0.22 -4.88
N THR A 42 27.48 0.57 -6.14
CA THR A 42 26.74 -0.02 -7.25
C THR A 42 26.95 -1.53 -7.22
N THR A 43 25.86 -2.29 -7.16
CA THR A 43 25.92 -3.74 -7.32
C THR A 43 26.02 -4.14 -8.79
N LEU A 44 26.08 -3.20 -9.74
CA LEU A 44 26.15 -3.52 -11.18
C LEU A 44 27.33 -4.44 -11.50
N ASP A 45 28.45 -4.28 -10.79
CA ASP A 45 29.67 -5.08 -10.98
C ASP A 45 29.92 -6.09 -9.84
N GLU A 46 29.04 -6.15 -8.83
CA GLU A 46 29.16 -7.15 -7.77
C GLU A 46 28.60 -8.50 -8.22
N LYS A 47 29.44 -9.53 -8.17
CA LYS A 47 28.97 -10.92 -8.31
C LYS A 47 28.19 -11.31 -7.07
N LEU A 48 26.87 -11.17 -7.14
CA LEU A 48 25.97 -11.60 -6.08
C LEU A 48 26.16 -13.09 -5.77
N PRO A 49 26.20 -13.47 -4.48
CA PRO A 49 26.34 -14.85 -4.09
C PRO A 49 25.16 -15.68 -4.57
N PHE A 50 25.37 -16.97 -4.80
CA PHE A 50 24.30 -17.88 -5.21
C PHE A 50 23.12 -17.87 -4.23
N SER A 51 23.38 -17.69 -2.94
CA SER A 51 22.36 -17.58 -1.90
C SER A 51 21.39 -16.41 -2.12
N ALA A 52 21.84 -15.30 -2.71
CA ALA A 52 20.98 -14.17 -3.06
C ALA A 52 20.01 -14.55 -4.18
N LYS A 53 20.50 -15.18 -5.25
CA LYS A 53 19.67 -15.68 -6.35
C LYS A 53 18.67 -16.73 -5.86
N LEU A 54 19.12 -17.64 -5.00
CA LEU A 54 18.27 -18.67 -4.39
C LEU A 54 17.18 -18.04 -3.51
N SER A 55 17.48 -17.00 -2.74
CA SER A 55 16.49 -16.32 -1.91
C SER A 55 15.36 -15.72 -2.76
N VAL A 56 15.70 -15.10 -3.90
CA VAL A 56 14.70 -14.56 -4.83
C VAL A 56 13.89 -15.69 -5.46
N ALA A 57 14.50 -16.80 -5.85
CA ALA A 57 13.79 -17.95 -6.39
C ALA A 57 12.80 -18.56 -5.38
N ILE A 58 13.20 -18.71 -4.11
CA ILE A 58 12.32 -19.16 -3.02
C ILE A 58 11.18 -18.15 -2.81
N PHE A 59 11.47 -16.84 -2.87
CA PHE A 59 10.44 -15.80 -2.73
C PHE A 59 9.40 -15.89 -3.86
N LEU A 60 9.85 -15.92 -5.12
CA LEU A 60 8.96 -15.98 -6.28
C LEU A 60 8.15 -17.28 -6.32
N SER A 61 8.75 -18.41 -5.95
CA SER A 61 8.00 -19.67 -5.84
C SER A 61 6.91 -19.63 -4.76
N SER A 62 7.13 -18.89 -3.66
CA SER A 62 6.07 -18.66 -2.66
C SER A 62 4.87 -17.92 -3.25
N LEU A 63 5.09 -16.93 -4.12
CA LEU A 63 4.01 -16.19 -4.78
C LEU A 63 3.21 -17.08 -5.74
N VAL A 64 3.90 -17.87 -6.56
CA VAL A 64 3.27 -18.84 -7.44
C VAL A 64 2.44 -19.85 -6.64
N PHE A 65 2.98 -20.33 -5.52
CA PHE A 65 2.29 -21.26 -4.64
C PHE A 65 1.04 -20.63 -4.00
N ILE A 66 1.11 -19.36 -3.56
CA ILE A 66 -0.06 -18.61 -3.04
C ILE A 66 -1.14 -18.48 -4.11
N VAL A 67 -0.77 -18.12 -5.35
CA VAL A 67 -1.73 -17.99 -6.45
C VAL A 67 -2.39 -19.34 -6.74
N PHE A 68 -1.62 -20.42 -6.76
CA PHE A 68 -2.15 -21.76 -6.93
C PHE A 68 -3.19 -22.12 -5.86
N LEU A 69 -2.88 -21.89 -4.57
CA LEU A 69 -3.84 -22.12 -3.48
C LEU A 69 -5.07 -21.20 -3.53
N ALA A 70 -4.93 -20.00 -4.10
CA ALA A 70 -6.05 -19.08 -4.28
C ALA A 70 -7.02 -19.58 -5.36
N VAL A 71 -6.49 -20.13 -6.46
CA VAL A 71 -7.26 -20.64 -7.61
C VAL A 71 -8.00 -21.94 -7.28
N PHE A 72 -7.47 -22.76 -6.36
CA PHE A 72 -8.07 -24.04 -5.98
C PHE A 72 -8.51 -24.05 -4.49
N PRO A 73 -9.70 -23.51 -4.15
CA PRO A 73 -10.20 -23.44 -2.78
C PRO A 73 -10.29 -24.78 -2.05
N GLU A 74 -10.44 -25.88 -2.79
CA GLU A 74 -10.51 -27.25 -2.26
C GLU A 74 -9.24 -27.62 -1.48
N ILE A 75 -8.06 -27.18 -1.95
CA ILE A 75 -6.76 -27.49 -1.33
C ILE A 75 -6.63 -26.85 0.06
N ARG A 76 -7.28 -25.71 0.27
CA ARG A 76 -7.29 -24.98 1.55
C ARG A 76 -8.55 -25.28 2.38
N THR A 77 -9.30 -26.32 2.04
CA THR A 77 -10.46 -26.79 2.80
C THR A 77 -10.05 -28.03 3.58
N VAL A 78 -10.11 -27.97 4.91
CA VAL A 78 -9.64 -29.06 5.77
C VAL A 78 -10.83 -29.67 6.50
N GLY A 79 -11.25 -30.85 6.06
CA GLY A 79 -12.42 -31.57 6.58
C GLY A 79 -13.64 -31.44 5.68
N GLU A 80 -14.44 -32.50 5.60
CA GLU A 80 -15.65 -32.54 4.77
C GLU A 80 -16.69 -31.49 5.24
N GLY A 81 -17.26 -30.76 4.28
CA GLY A 81 -18.29 -29.74 4.55
C GLY A 81 -17.78 -28.44 5.20
N THR A 82 -16.47 -28.27 5.39
CA THR A 82 -15.90 -27.05 5.98
C THR A 82 -15.70 -25.94 4.94
N LYS A 83 -15.67 -24.68 5.39
CA LYS A 83 -15.35 -23.56 4.50
C LYS A 83 -13.84 -23.49 4.25
N PRO A 84 -13.41 -23.11 3.03
CA PRO A 84 -12.01 -22.86 2.73
C PRO A 84 -11.35 -21.86 3.69
N ILE A 85 -10.16 -22.19 4.22
CA ILE A 85 -9.39 -21.31 5.12
C ILE A 85 -9.13 -19.97 4.44
N SER A 86 -9.36 -18.85 5.14
CA SER A 86 -9.22 -17.51 4.53
C SER A 86 -7.83 -17.27 3.92
N MET A 87 -7.77 -16.57 2.78
CA MET A 87 -6.51 -16.30 2.10
C MET A 87 -5.51 -15.52 2.97
N GLY A 88 -5.98 -14.70 3.91
CA GLY A 88 -5.08 -14.00 4.85
C GLY A 88 -4.25 -14.98 5.68
N ILE A 89 -4.88 -16.02 6.21
CA ILE A 89 -4.19 -17.06 7.01
C ILE A 89 -3.30 -17.91 6.10
N VAL A 90 -3.78 -18.28 4.90
CA VAL A 90 -2.98 -19.06 3.93
C VAL A 90 -1.70 -18.31 3.54
N ILE A 91 -1.79 -17.02 3.23
CA ILE A 91 -0.64 -16.19 2.89
C ILE A 91 0.34 -16.15 4.08
N GLN A 92 -0.15 -15.95 5.30
CA GLN A 92 0.71 -15.95 6.51
C GLN A 92 1.45 -17.27 6.70
N MET A 93 0.75 -18.41 6.59
CA MET A 93 1.35 -19.74 6.72
C MET A 93 2.43 -19.98 5.66
N VAL A 94 2.13 -19.66 4.40
CA VAL A 94 3.06 -19.85 3.28
C VAL A 94 4.27 -18.92 3.40
N MET A 95 4.07 -17.63 3.70
CA MET A 95 5.15 -16.67 3.86
C MET A 95 6.09 -17.06 5.01
N LEU A 96 5.56 -17.53 6.14
CA LEU A 96 6.37 -18.02 7.26
C LEU A 96 7.13 -19.29 6.90
N ALA A 97 6.48 -20.25 6.22
CA ALA A 97 7.11 -21.49 5.79
C ALA A 97 8.26 -21.23 4.80
N PHE A 98 8.02 -20.43 3.76
CA PHE A 98 9.05 -20.07 2.79
C PHE A 98 10.14 -19.18 3.39
N GLY A 99 9.80 -18.32 4.36
CA GLY A 99 10.79 -17.60 5.17
C GLY A 99 11.73 -18.56 5.91
N ALA A 100 11.20 -19.61 6.52
CA ALA A 100 12.03 -20.65 7.14
C ALA A 100 12.91 -21.39 6.11
N LEU A 101 12.36 -21.72 4.93
CA LEU A 101 13.14 -22.33 3.84
C LEU A 101 14.29 -21.41 3.39
N MET A 102 14.07 -20.10 3.30
CA MET A 102 15.14 -19.13 3.00
C MET A 102 16.23 -19.15 4.07
N LEU A 103 15.86 -19.13 5.35
CA LEU A 103 16.86 -19.16 6.44
C LEU A 103 17.74 -20.42 6.35
N ILE A 104 17.15 -21.58 6.05
CA ILE A 104 17.84 -22.86 5.94
C ILE A 104 18.70 -22.92 4.67
N PHE A 105 18.10 -22.75 3.49
CA PHE A 105 18.79 -22.99 2.22
C PHE A 105 19.75 -21.86 1.83
N CYS A 106 19.46 -20.62 2.20
CA CYS A 106 20.37 -19.49 1.97
C CYS A 106 21.39 -19.33 3.11
N LYS A 107 21.33 -20.17 4.16
CA LYS A 107 22.22 -20.16 5.34
C LYS A 107 22.32 -18.78 5.98
N VAL A 108 21.18 -18.12 6.14
CA VAL A 108 21.12 -16.75 6.66
C VAL A 108 21.47 -16.77 8.16
N PRO A 109 22.42 -15.96 8.64
CA PRO A 109 22.71 -15.85 10.06
C PRO A 109 21.53 -15.20 10.79
N VAL A 110 20.72 -16.02 11.47
CA VAL A 110 19.44 -15.61 12.09
C VAL A 110 19.61 -14.41 13.03
N ALA A 111 20.71 -14.35 13.80
CA ALA A 111 21.01 -13.23 14.70
C ALA A 111 21.18 -11.86 14.01
N LYS A 112 21.46 -11.84 12.70
CA LYS A 112 21.57 -10.60 11.93
C LYS A 112 20.22 -10.10 11.42
N VAL A 113 19.21 -10.95 11.31
CA VAL A 113 17.91 -10.58 10.72
C VAL A 113 17.24 -9.45 11.50
N PRO A 114 17.09 -9.51 12.84
CA PRO A 114 16.47 -8.41 13.60
C PRO A 114 17.28 -7.12 13.58
N ASN A 115 18.57 -7.21 13.30
CA ASN A 115 19.49 -6.08 13.26
C ASN A 115 19.55 -5.38 11.91
N GLY A 116 18.98 -5.99 10.86
CA GLY A 116 18.92 -5.41 9.53
C GLY A 116 18.01 -4.18 9.47
N VAL A 117 18.42 -3.18 8.69
CA VAL A 117 17.67 -1.93 8.49
C VAL A 117 16.26 -2.18 7.97
N VAL A 118 16.08 -3.18 7.10
CA VAL A 118 14.78 -3.57 6.55
C VAL A 118 13.86 -4.13 7.64
N PHE A 119 14.37 -5.01 8.51
CA PHE A 119 13.57 -5.60 9.58
C PHE A 119 13.19 -4.56 10.63
N LYS A 120 14.14 -3.73 11.08
CA LYS A 120 13.86 -2.66 12.06
C LYS A 120 12.80 -1.69 11.54
N SER A 121 12.98 -1.20 10.31
CA SER A 121 12.01 -0.30 9.67
C SER A 121 10.66 -0.98 9.48
N GLY A 122 10.65 -2.25 9.07
CA GLY A 122 9.44 -3.05 8.92
C GLY A 122 8.69 -3.29 10.22
N MET A 123 9.40 -3.52 11.34
CA MET A 123 8.77 -3.70 12.65
C MET A 123 8.17 -2.41 13.21
N VAL A 124 8.85 -1.28 13.04
CA VAL A 124 8.30 0.05 13.41
C VAL A 124 7.02 0.31 12.61
N ALA A 125 7.06 0.07 11.30
CA ALA A 125 5.89 0.19 10.44
C ALA A 125 4.76 -0.77 10.88
N CYS A 126 5.07 -2.04 11.16
CA CYS A 126 4.10 -3.05 11.60
C CYS A 126 3.31 -2.62 12.85
N ILE A 127 4.02 -2.16 13.88
CA ILE A 127 3.42 -1.70 15.14
C ILE A 127 2.56 -0.46 14.89
N ALA A 128 3.07 0.50 14.12
CA ALA A 128 2.32 1.72 13.78
C ALA A 128 0.99 1.40 13.09
N ILE A 129 1.00 0.50 12.09
CA ILE A 129 -0.23 0.07 11.39
C ILE A 129 -1.21 -0.56 12.36
N PHE A 130 -0.73 -1.50 13.18
CA PHE A 130 -1.62 -2.31 14.01
C PHE A 130 -2.45 -1.42 14.95
N CYS A 131 -1.80 -0.43 15.57
CA CYS A 131 -2.48 0.54 16.43
C CYS A 131 -3.51 1.39 15.66
N ILE A 132 -3.13 1.91 14.49
CA ILE A 132 -3.99 2.78 13.68
C ILE A 132 -5.19 2.00 13.12
N ALA A 133 -4.94 0.84 12.51
CA ALA A 133 -5.96 0.00 11.91
C ALA A 133 -6.95 -0.51 12.96
N TRP A 134 -6.48 -0.88 14.15
CA TRP A 134 -7.36 -1.32 15.23
C TRP A 134 -8.23 -0.17 15.76
N MET A 135 -7.64 0.99 16.04
CA MET A 135 -8.40 2.16 16.49
C MET A 135 -9.46 2.55 15.46
N SER A 136 -9.07 2.64 14.20
CA SER A 136 -9.97 3.01 13.11
C SER A 136 -11.09 1.98 12.92
N ASN A 137 -10.78 0.69 12.92
CA ASN A 137 -11.81 -0.35 12.82
C ASN A 137 -12.81 -0.30 13.99
N THR A 138 -12.34 -0.03 15.21
CA THR A 138 -13.20 0.10 16.39
C THR A 138 -14.13 1.31 16.27
N TYR A 139 -13.59 2.46 15.88
CA TYR A 139 -14.36 3.68 15.63
C TYR A 139 -15.39 3.47 14.51
N PHE A 140 -14.99 2.91 13.37
CA PHE A 140 -15.89 2.70 12.23
C PHE A 140 -17.01 1.71 12.55
N GLN A 141 -16.72 0.64 13.27
CA GLN A 141 -17.76 -0.31 13.67
C GLN A 141 -18.82 0.35 14.56
N HIS A 142 -18.41 1.30 15.41
CA HIS A 142 -19.33 2.08 16.24
C HIS A 142 -20.11 3.14 15.43
N ALA A 143 -19.42 3.93 14.60
CA ALA A 143 -19.98 5.06 13.85
C ALA A 143 -20.70 4.66 12.54
N MET A 144 -20.61 3.40 12.11
CA MET A 144 -21.20 2.90 10.85
C MET A 144 -22.69 3.28 10.66
N PRO A 145 -23.57 3.22 11.68
CA PRO A 145 -24.97 3.59 11.51
C PRO A 145 -25.16 5.05 11.08
N GLU A 146 -24.47 5.98 11.74
CA GLU A 146 -24.50 7.41 11.42
C GLU A 146 -23.91 7.68 10.04
N PHE A 147 -22.80 6.99 9.73
CA PHE A 147 -22.11 7.10 8.44
C PHE A 147 -23.00 6.65 7.27
N LYS A 148 -23.77 5.56 7.44
CA LYS A 148 -24.73 5.10 6.43
C LYS A 148 -25.83 6.13 6.15
N VAL A 149 -26.36 6.78 7.18
CA VAL A 149 -27.38 7.83 7.02
C VAL A 149 -26.83 9.00 6.20
N ALA A 150 -25.65 9.52 6.58
CA ALA A 150 -25.03 10.65 5.90
C ALA A 150 -24.71 10.36 4.42
N ILE A 151 -24.27 9.15 4.09
CA ILE A 151 -23.99 8.76 2.70
C ILE A 151 -25.25 8.60 1.88
N THR A 152 -26.30 8.01 2.46
CA THR A 152 -27.53 7.66 1.75
C THR A 152 -28.15 8.87 1.06
N ASP A 153 -28.27 9.99 1.78
CA ASP A 153 -28.86 11.22 1.24
C ASP A 153 -28.01 11.81 0.09
N MET A 154 -26.69 11.77 0.25
CA MET A 154 -25.73 12.30 -0.71
C MET A 154 -25.76 11.48 -2.02
N VAL A 155 -25.75 10.15 -1.93
CA VAL A 155 -25.66 9.26 -3.10
C VAL A 155 -26.97 9.10 -3.85
N ASN A 156 -28.11 9.20 -3.15
CA ASN A 156 -29.42 9.22 -3.80
C ASN A 156 -29.59 10.44 -4.71
N THR A 157 -28.97 11.57 -4.35
CA THR A 157 -29.01 12.80 -5.15
C THR A 157 -27.97 12.78 -6.27
N TYR A 158 -26.74 12.35 -5.97
CA TYR A 158 -25.63 12.33 -6.92
C TYR A 158 -24.79 11.06 -6.75
N PRO A 159 -25.03 9.98 -7.53
CA PRO A 159 -24.36 8.69 -7.33
C PRO A 159 -22.82 8.73 -7.38
N TRP A 160 -22.23 9.65 -8.15
CA TRP A 160 -20.77 9.81 -8.24
C TRP A 160 -20.13 10.25 -6.92
N THR A 161 -20.88 10.91 -6.03
CA THR A 161 -20.40 11.38 -4.72
C THR A 161 -20.09 10.23 -3.78
N PHE A 162 -20.53 9.01 -4.08
CA PHE A 162 -20.10 7.81 -3.38
C PHE A 162 -18.58 7.63 -3.39
N GLY A 163 -17.88 8.23 -4.36
CA GLY A 163 -16.42 8.29 -4.38
C GLY A 163 -15.85 8.97 -3.14
N PHE A 164 -16.50 10.02 -2.61
CA PHE A 164 -16.08 10.67 -1.38
C PHE A 164 -16.26 9.77 -0.15
N ALA A 165 -17.33 8.99 -0.11
CA ALA A 165 -17.54 7.99 0.93
C ALA A 165 -16.44 6.92 0.91
N LEU A 166 -16.16 6.34 -0.26
CA LEU A 166 -15.07 5.37 -0.44
C LEU A 166 -13.71 5.98 -0.05
N PHE A 167 -13.47 7.23 -0.44
CA PHE A 167 -12.24 7.94 -0.11
C PHE A 167 -12.11 8.11 1.41
N ALA A 168 -13.11 8.70 2.08
CA ALA A 168 -13.07 8.94 3.52
C ALA A 168 -12.87 7.66 4.33
N VAL A 169 -13.63 6.61 4.03
CA VAL A 169 -13.46 5.32 4.73
C VAL A 169 -12.11 4.69 4.43
N SER A 170 -11.58 4.85 3.22
CA SER A 170 -10.25 4.34 2.89
C SER A 170 -9.15 5.04 3.66
N VAL A 171 -9.23 6.36 3.82
CA VAL A 171 -8.32 7.15 4.66
C VAL A 171 -8.28 6.58 6.08
N ASP A 172 -9.45 6.34 6.65
CA ASP A 172 -9.53 5.91 8.04
C ASP A 172 -9.15 4.42 8.18
N VAL A 173 -9.77 3.53 7.43
CA VAL A 173 -9.62 2.07 7.57
C VAL A 173 -8.23 1.60 7.10
N ASN A 174 -7.50 2.42 6.33
CA ASN A 174 -6.16 2.11 5.86
C ASN A 174 -6.07 0.78 5.08
N SER A 175 -7.15 0.43 4.38
CA SER A 175 -7.22 -0.83 3.62
C SER A 175 -8.21 -0.72 2.47
N GLN A 176 -7.71 -0.94 1.26
CA GLN A 176 -8.52 -0.98 0.04
C GLN A 176 -9.60 -2.07 0.12
N ALA A 177 -9.18 -3.28 0.49
CA ALA A 177 -10.07 -4.44 0.53
C ALA A 177 -11.11 -4.34 1.66
N ALA A 178 -10.75 -3.82 2.83
CA ALA A 178 -11.70 -3.64 3.91
C ALA A 178 -12.73 -2.55 3.56
N THR A 179 -12.28 -1.43 3.00
CA THR A 179 -13.15 -0.35 2.51
C THR A 179 -14.17 -0.89 1.50
N ALA A 180 -13.70 -1.63 0.50
CA ALA A 180 -14.55 -2.26 -0.50
C ALA A 180 -15.58 -3.20 0.14
N LYS A 181 -15.16 -4.09 1.05
CA LYS A 181 -16.06 -5.02 1.74
C LYS A 181 -17.16 -4.30 2.54
N ILE A 182 -16.79 -3.22 3.23
CA ILE A 182 -17.71 -2.42 4.04
C ILE A 182 -18.70 -1.70 3.13
N LEU A 183 -18.21 -0.90 2.18
CA LEU A 183 -19.05 0.07 1.47
C LEU A 183 -19.71 -0.46 0.19
N ILE A 184 -19.13 -1.42 -0.52
CA ILE A 184 -19.80 -1.96 -1.72
C ILE A 184 -21.12 -2.63 -1.35
N SER A 185 -21.18 -3.34 -0.21
CA SER A 185 -22.41 -3.94 0.28
C SER A 185 -23.50 -2.89 0.59
N VAL A 186 -23.10 -1.74 1.15
CA VAL A 186 -23.98 -0.60 1.39
C VAL A 186 -24.46 0.01 0.08
N ALA A 187 -23.57 0.21 -0.88
CA ALA A 187 -23.90 0.82 -2.17
C ALA A 187 -24.87 -0.03 -2.99
N LEU A 188 -24.70 -1.37 -2.96
CA LEU A 188 -25.63 -2.31 -3.59
C LEU A 188 -27.00 -2.26 -2.92
N ALA A 189 -27.06 -2.17 -1.59
CA ALA A 189 -28.32 -2.04 -0.86
C ALA A 189 -29.05 -0.72 -1.18
N LEU A 190 -28.30 0.33 -1.51
CA LEU A 190 -28.81 1.63 -1.96
C LEU A 190 -29.17 1.67 -3.46
N GLY A 191 -28.95 0.57 -4.20
CA GLY A 191 -29.32 0.49 -5.61
C GLY A 191 -28.40 1.27 -6.56
N LEU A 192 -27.15 1.56 -6.15
CA LEU A 192 -26.22 2.27 -7.04
C LEU A 192 -25.90 1.42 -8.29
N PRO A 193 -25.84 2.03 -9.49
CA PRO A 193 -25.50 1.30 -10.71
C PRO A 193 -24.12 0.64 -10.64
N ALA A 194 -24.00 -0.59 -11.13
CA ALA A 194 -22.74 -1.33 -11.13
C ALA A 194 -21.62 -0.57 -11.87
N SER A 195 -21.95 0.14 -12.95
CA SER A 195 -21.01 0.98 -13.70
C SER A 195 -20.38 2.08 -12.85
N VAL A 196 -21.18 2.73 -12.00
CA VAL A 196 -20.71 3.75 -11.04
C VAL A 196 -19.82 3.12 -9.97
N LEU A 197 -20.22 1.97 -9.42
CA LEU A 197 -19.44 1.26 -8.39
C LEU A 197 -18.07 0.84 -8.91
N ILE A 198 -18.02 0.24 -10.11
CA ILE A 198 -16.77 -0.17 -10.76
C ILE A 198 -15.91 1.05 -11.06
N GLY A 199 -16.50 2.12 -11.62
CA GLY A 199 -15.78 3.34 -11.96
C GLY A 199 -15.17 4.05 -10.76
N LEU A 200 -15.81 3.96 -9.59
CA LEU A 200 -15.34 4.57 -8.33
C LEU A 200 -14.46 3.66 -7.48
N MET A 201 -14.23 2.39 -7.87
CA MET A 201 -13.32 1.49 -7.15
C MET A 201 -11.96 2.11 -6.81
N PRO A 202 -11.32 2.94 -7.66
CA PRO A 202 -10.04 3.55 -7.31
C PRO A 202 -10.09 4.46 -6.07
N ALA A 203 -11.25 5.01 -5.70
CA ALA A 203 -11.42 5.80 -4.48
C ALA A 203 -11.19 4.98 -3.19
N THR A 204 -11.20 3.65 -3.27
CA THR A 204 -10.80 2.77 -2.15
C THR A 204 -9.29 2.82 -1.84
N TYR A 205 -8.48 3.47 -2.68
CA TYR A 205 -7.06 3.72 -2.46
C TYR A 205 -6.84 5.19 -2.06
N ALA A 206 -7.30 5.59 -0.87
CA ALA A 206 -7.12 6.96 -0.36
C ALA A 206 -6.24 7.02 0.90
N TYR A 207 -5.76 5.89 1.40
CA TYR A 207 -4.96 5.79 2.62
C TYR A 207 -3.58 6.46 2.56
N PHE A 208 -3.18 7.03 1.42
CA PHE A 208 -2.03 7.92 1.33
C PHE A 208 -2.35 9.33 1.87
N PHE A 209 -3.63 9.71 1.97
CA PHE A 209 -4.06 11.08 2.27
C PHE A 209 -3.61 11.54 3.66
N ILE A 210 -3.52 10.59 4.59
CA ILE A 210 -2.86 10.76 5.86
C ILE A 210 -1.54 9.98 5.76
N PRO A 211 -0.37 10.59 6.05
CA PRO A 211 0.93 9.93 5.89
C PRO A 211 1.25 8.99 7.06
N ASN A 212 0.28 8.17 7.44
CA ASN A 212 0.38 7.17 8.50
C ASN A 212 0.40 5.74 7.94
N TYR A 213 0.25 5.59 6.63
CA TYR A 213 0.36 4.30 5.95
C TYR A 213 1.82 3.81 5.97
N PRO A 214 2.07 2.52 6.22
CA PRO A 214 3.41 1.99 6.50
C PRO A 214 4.38 2.10 5.34
N SER A 215 3.91 1.96 4.09
CA SER A 215 4.79 2.17 2.95
C SER A 215 5.25 3.61 2.90
N ASP A 216 4.40 4.57 3.26
CA ASP A 216 4.74 5.99 3.24
C ASP A 216 5.80 6.30 4.29
N ILE A 217 5.61 5.79 5.52
CA ILE A 217 6.58 5.91 6.62
C ILE A 217 7.90 5.20 6.25
N ALA A 218 7.83 4.01 5.66
CA ALA A 218 9.01 3.26 5.24
C ALA A 218 9.76 4.00 4.13
N THR A 219 9.06 4.54 3.12
CA THR A 219 9.67 5.29 2.02
C THR A 219 10.37 6.55 2.55
N VAL A 220 9.77 7.28 3.49
CA VAL A 220 10.44 8.43 4.13
C VAL A 220 11.70 8.00 4.89
N ASN A 221 11.66 6.87 5.61
CA ASN A 221 12.84 6.35 6.33
C ASN A 221 13.91 5.76 5.41
N PHE A 222 13.53 5.23 4.24
CA PHE A 222 14.44 4.67 3.24
C PHE A 222 15.04 5.72 2.32
N ASP A 223 14.58 6.97 2.36
CA ASP A 223 15.14 8.05 1.55
C ASP A 223 16.23 8.82 2.31
N PRO A 224 17.53 8.51 2.09
CA PRO A 224 18.62 9.23 2.76
C PRO A 224 18.77 10.66 2.25
N THR A 225 18.23 11.01 1.08
CA THR A 225 18.29 12.39 0.55
C THR A 225 17.38 13.33 1.34
N GLY A 226 16.29 12.76 1.90
CA GLY A 226 15.24 13.47 2.62
C GLY A 226 14.39 14.39 1.74
N THR A 227 14.37 14.16 0.43
CA THR A 227 13.46 14.80 -0.52
C THR A 227 12.03 14.26 -0.38
N THR A 228 11.90 13.02 0.08
CA THR A 228 10.65 12.39 0.50
C THR A 228 10.44 12.59 1.99
N LYS A 229 9.42 13.37 2.36
CA LYS A 229 9.19 13.75 3.75
C LYS A 229 7.74 14.02 4.09
N ILE A 230 7.46 13.93 5.37
CA ILE A 230 6.31 14.56 6.01
C ILE A 230 6.77 15.97 6.43
N GLY A 231 6.13 17.00 5.89
CA GLY A 231 6.45 18.39 6.13
C GLY A 231 5.93 18.89 7.47
N LYS A 232 5.81 20.22 7.59
CA LYS A 232 5.39 20.88 8.84
C LYS A 232 3.95 20.55 9.26
N PHE A 233 3.08 20.24 8.30
CA PHE A 233 1.66 19.98 8.52
C PHE A 233 1.30 18.55 8.17
N TYR A 234 0.26 18.03 8.81
CA TYR A 234 -0.18 16.64 8.66
C TYR A 234 -0.48 16.25 7.20
N PHE A 235 -1.15 17.13 6.46
CA PHE A 235 -1.49 16.94 5.04
C PHE A 235 -0.43 17.47 4.06
N ASN A 236 0.71 17.95 4.57
CA ASN A 236 1.82 18.43 3.75
C ASN A 236 2.90 17.35 3.71
N HIS A 237 2.78 16.39 2.79
CA HIS A 237 3.75 15.32 2.61
C HIS A 237 3.92 14.95 1.14
N SER A 238 5.01 14.24 0.84
CA SER A 238 5.40 13.91 -0.54
C SER A 238 4.36 13.08 -1.30
N PHE A 239 3.49 12.33 -0.64
CA PHE A 239 2.50 11.44 -1.29
C PHE A 239 1.18 12.11 -1.69
N MET A 240 0.86 13.29 -1.14
CA MET A 240 -0.46 13.93 -1.28
C MET A 240 -0.84 14.19 -2.75
N PHE A 241 -0.05 15.00 -3.45
CA PHE A 241 -0.35 15.36 -4.84
C PHE A 241 -0.34 14.16 -5.80
N PRO A 242 0.70 13.29 -5.81
CA PRO A 242 0.69 12.11 -6.69
C PRO A 242 -0.52 11.21 -6.43
N GLY A 243 -0.86 10.96 -5.17
CA GLY A 243 -2.01 10.13 -4.81
C GLY A 243 -3.33 10.73 -5.28
N LEU A 244 -3.54 12.04 -5.07
CA LEU A 244 -4.74 12.73 -5.55
C LEU A 244 -4.86 12.70 -7.08
N VAL A 245 -3.77 12.99 -7.79
CA VAL A 245 -3.73 12.88 -9.27
C VAL A 245 -4.09 11.47 -9.72
N GLY A 246 -3.53 10.45 -9.07
CA GLY A 246 -3.80 9.05 -9.35
C GLY A 246 -5.27 8.67 -9.16
N VAL A 247 -5.83 8.96 -7.98
CA VAL A 247 -7.21 8.60 -7.63
C VAL A 247 -8.23 9.36 -8.46
N ILE A 248 -8.08 10.68 -8.57
CA ILE A 248 -9.02 11.53 -9.32
C ILE A 248 -9.04 11.11 -10.79
N THR A 249 -7.88 10.94 -11.40
CA THR A 249 -7.79 10.51 -12.81
C THR A 249 -8.35 9.11 -13.00
N ALA A 250 -8.05 8.18 -12.08
CA ALA A 250 -8.58 6.82 -12.16
C ALA A 250 -10.10 6.77 -12.03
N CYS A 251 -10.69 7.53 -11.10
CA CYS A 251 -12.13 7.60 -10.92
C CYS A 251 -12.82 8.29 -12.10
N ALA A 252 -12.28 9.40 -12.59
CA ALA A 252 -12.85 10.11 -13.74
C ALA A 252 -12.88 9.23 -14.99
N VAL A 253 -11.77 8.58 -15.30
CA VAL A 253 -11.69 7.63 -16.43
C VAL A 253 -12.57 6.40 -16.18
N GLY A 254 -12.56 5.86 -14.96
CA GLY A 254 -13.36 4.70 -14.59
C GLY A 254 -14.86 4.95 -14.75
N LEU A 255 -15.35 6.11 -14.32
CA LEU A 255 -16.73 6.54 -14.52
C LEU A 255 -17.07 6.72 -16.00
N ALA A 256 -16.20 7.36 -16.77
CA ALA A 256 -16.41 7.57 -18.21
C ALA A 256 -16.48 6.23 -18.97
N LEU A 257 -15.54 5.32 -18.71
CA LEU A 257 -15.55 3.98 -19.30
C LEU A 257 -16.76 3.16 -18.84
N GLY A 258 -17.13 3.29 -17.57
CA GLY A 258 -18.32 2.65 -17.02
C GLY A 258 -19.60 3.07 -17.74
N GLN A 259 -19.74 4.34 -18.12
CA GLN A 259 -20.91 4.82 -18.89
C GLN A 259 -20.91 4.38 -20.36
N ILE A 260 -19.73 4.14 -20.95
CA ILE A 260 -19.62 3.76 -22.36
C ILE A 260 -19.79 2.24 -22.55
N LEU A 261 -19.29 1.44 -21.59
CA LEU A 261 -19.16 -0.01 -21.75
C LEU A 261 -20.22 -0.82 -21.00
N LEU A 262 -20.94 -0.24 -20.02
CA LEU A 262 -21.90 -0.91 -19.14
C LEU A 262 -23.23 -0.14 -19.07
#